data_AF-A0A093H9I5-F1
#
_entry.id   AF-A0A093H9I5-F1
#
_cell.length_a   1.000
_cell.length_b   1.000
_cell.length_c   1.000
_cell.angle_alpha   90.00
_cell.angle_beta   90.00
_cell.angle_gamma   90.00
#
_symmetry.space_group_name_H-M   'P 1'
#
loop_
_entity.id
_entity.type
_entity.pdbx_description
1 polymer ?
#
loop_
_entity_poly.entity_id
_entity_poly.type
_entity_poly.pdbx_seq_one_letter_code
_entity_poly.pdbx_strand_id
1 'polypeptide(L)'
;GYAPVTGMCHPLRSCTLNHEDGFSSAFVVAHETGHVLGMEHDGQGNRCADETSMGSIMAPLVQAAFHRYHWSRCSKQELNRYIHSYDCLLDDPFEHQWPTLPELPGINYSMDEQCRFDFGVGYKTCTAVRPAGEACGAVGVGGFSLLVLSAGVELAPLSPPFQWCFKGHCIWKTSEQPYSQDGSWSSWSKFGSCSRTCGGGARSRSRSRDNPPPAYGGRQCPGATYEYQVCNAEECPGPYQDFRAQQCSKRNSYYTHQNSKHAWLPY
;
A
#
# COMPACT_ATOMS: atom_id res chain seq x y z
N GLY A 1 -8.03 -17.23 -11.29
CA GLY A 1 -9.42 -17.53 -11.68
C GLY A 1 -9.56 -17.15 -13.14
N TYR A 2 -10.73 -16.70 -13.54
CA TYR A 2 -10.96 -16.08 -14.84
C TYR A 2 -12.10 -15.06 -14.75
N ALA A 3 -11.88 -13.89 -15.34
CA ALA A 3 -12.90 -12.87 -15.54
C ALA A 3 -12.66 -12.08 -16.82
N PRO A 4 -13.72 -11.67 -17.54
CA PRO A 4 -13.58 -10.77 -18.65
C PRO A 4 -13.23 -9.35 -18.16
N VAL A 5 -12.27 -8.70 -18.81
CA VAL A 5 -11.95 -7.30 -18.54
C VAL A 5 -13.12 -6.41 -18.96
N THR A 6 -13.43 -5.37 -18.17
CA THR A 6 -14.57 -4.44 -18.38
C THR A 6 -15.91 -5.16 -18.57
N GLY A 7 -16.20 -6.11 -17.69
CA GLY A 7 -17.44 -6.89 -17.71
C GLY A 7 -18.57 -6.30 -16.88
N MET A 8 -18.28 -5.34 -16.00
CA MET A 8 -19.24 -4.81 -15.04
C MET A 8 -20.46 -4.20 -15.74
N CYS A 9 -21.66 -4.46 -15.18
CA CYS A 9 -22.96 -4.08 -15.74
C CYS A 9 -23.31 -4.71 -17.10
N HIS A 10 -22.46 -5.55 -17.68
CA HIS A 10 -22.76 -6.24 -18.92
C HIS A 10 -23.44 -7.59 -18.64
N PRO A 11 -24.62 -7.88 -19.23
CA PRO A 11 -25.44 -9.04 -18.86
C PRO A 11 -24.75 -10.39 -19.08
N LEU A 12 -23.81 -10.47 -20.03
CA LEU A 12 -23.07 -11.70 -20.36
C LEU A 12 -21.61 -11.71 -19.88
N ARG A 13 -21.13 -10.61 -19.29
CA ARG A 13 -19.71 -10.45 -18.93
C ARG A 13 -19.51 -10.04 -17.47
N SER A 14 -20.56 -9.70 -16.73
CA SER A 14 -20.46 -9.38 -15.31
C SER A 14 -20.38 -10.65 -14.45
N CYS A 15 -19.36 -11.47 -14.70
CA CYS A 15 -19.15 -12.77 -14.04
C CYS A 15 -17.67 -13.04 -13.77
N THR A 16 -17.40 -13.80 -12.71
CA THR A 16 -16.06 -14.29 -12.37
C THR A 16 -16.12 -15.79 -12.10
N LEU A 17 -15.08 -16.52 -12.50
CA LEU A 17 -14.88 -17.93 -12.19
C LEU A 17 -13.65 -18.06 -11.30
N ASN A 18 -13.85 -18.52 -10.07
CA ASN A 18 -12.79 -18.65 -9.09
C ASN A 18 -12.62 -20.12 -8.71
N HIS A 19 -11.37 -20.58 -8.69
CA HIS A 19 -11.05 -21.89 -8.11
C HIS A 19 -10.88 -21.69 -6.61
N GLU A 20 -11.58 -22.49 -5.82
CA GLU A 20 -11.46 -22.48 -4.37
C GLU A 20 -10.19 -23.24 -3.96
N ASP A 21 -9.25 -22.51 -3.38
CA ASP A 21 -7.93 -22.97 -2.93
C ASP A 21 -7.60 -22.35 -1.56
N GLY A 22 -8.49 -22.59 -0.59
CA GLY A 22 -8.34 -22.10 0.79
C GLY A 22 -8.54 -20.59 0.95
N PHE A 23 -7.87 -19.99 1.94
CA PHE A 23 -8.00 -18.55 2.25
C PHE A 23 -7.42 -17.67 1.15
N SER A 24 -6.47 -18.20 0.38
CA SER A 24 -5.88 -17.51 -0.78
C SER A 24 -6.92 -17.20 -1.87
N SER A 25 -8.05 -17.93 -1.91
CA SER A 25 -9.16 -17.70 -2.83
C SER A 25 -9.73 -16.28 -2.75
N ALA A 26 -9.71 -15.66 -1.57
CA ALA A 26 -10.20 -14.30 -1.39
C ALA A 26 -9.39 -13.29 -2.22
N PHE A 27 -8.08 -13.50 -2.33
CA PHE A 27 -7.20 -12.71 -3.19
C PHE A 27 -7.57 -12.89 -4.67
N VAL A 28 -7.82 -14.14 -5.09
CA VAL A 28 -8.24 -14.46 -6.46
C VAL A 28 -9.58 -13.80 -6.77
N VAL A 29 -10.57 -13.88 -5.87
CA VAL A 29 -11.87 -13.21 -6.04
C VAL A 29 -11.69 -11.69 -6.20
N ALA A 30 -10.84 -11.06 -5.40
CA ALA A 30 -10.54 -9.64 -5.53
C ALA A 30 -9.88 -9.32 -6.89
N HIS A 31 -8.90 -10.11 -7.31
CA HIS A 31 -8.22 -9.97 -8.60
C HIS A 31 -9.19 -10.08 -9.79
N GLU A 32 -10.01 -11.13 -9.82
CA GLU A 32 -10.99 -11.34 -10.89
C GLU A 32 -12.06 -10.24 -10.89
N THR A 33 -12.47 -9.75 -9.72
CA THR A 33 -13.37 -8.59 -9.61
C THR A 33 -12.73 -7.32 -10.18
N GLY A 34 -11.43 -7.14 -9.98
CA GLY A 34 -10.64 -6.07 -10.59
C GLY A 34 -10.74 -6.09 -12.12
N HIS A 35 -10.61 -7.26 -12.75
CA HIS A 35 -10.82 -7.41 -14.20
C HIS A 35 -12.23 -6.99 -14.62
N VAL A 36 -13.27 -7.48 -13.94
CA VAL A 36 -14.66 -7.10 -14.26
C VAL A 36 -14.85 -5.58 -14.18
N LEU A 37 -14.19 -4.91 -13.23
CA LEU A 37 -14.17 -3.46 -13.07
C LEU A 37 -13.31 -2.72 -14.12
N GLY A 38 -12.55 -3.43 -14.94
CA GLY A 38 -11.78 -2.87 -16.05
C GLY A 38 -10.29 -2.68 -15.78
N MET A 39 -9.76 -3.32 -14.73
CA MET A 39 -8.33 -3.29 -14.41
C MET A 39 -7.57 -4.35 -15.21
N GLU A 40 -6.38 -4.00 -15.68
CA GLU A 40 -5.43 -4.90 -16.34
C GLU A 40 -4.33 -5.34 -15.39
N HIS A 41 -3.51 -6.30 -15.81
CA HIS A 41 -2.40 -6.77 -15.01
C HIS A 41 -1.32 -5.70 -14.82
N ASP A 42 -0.80 -5.61 -13.60
CA ASP A 42 0.34 -4.75 -13.31
C ASP A 42 1.61 -5.27 -14.01
N GLY A 43 2.33 -4.35 -14.66
CA GLY A 43 3.56 -4.65 -15.38
C GLY A 43 3.36 -5.28 -16.77
N GLN A 44 2.12 -5.53 -17.19
CA GLN A 44 1.80 -5.90 -18.57
C GLN A 44 1.27 -4.69 -19.32
N GLY A 45 2.12 -4.03 -20.12
CA GLY A 45 1.71 -2.86 -20.90
C GLY A 45 1.56 -1.55 -20.10
N ASN A 46 1.75 -1.58 -18.78
CA ASN A 46 1.72 -0.39 -17.91
C ASN A 46 3.01 -0.25 -17.07
N ARG A 47 3.13 0.87 -16.34
CA ARG A 47 4.34 1.23 -15.57
C ARG A 47 4.31 0.73 -14.13
N CYS A 48 3.50 -0.28 -13.80
CA CYS A 48 3.33 -0.79 -12.43
C CYS A 48 4.04 -2.12 -12.17
N ALA A 49 5.03 -2.47 -13.00
CA ALA A 49 5.84 -3.67 -12.82
C ALA A 49 6.57 -3.69 -11.46
N ASP A 50 6.98 -2.53 -10.95
CA ASP A 50 7.61 -2.37 -9.63
C ASP A 50 6.70 -2.77 -8.47
N GLU A 51 5.38 -2.68 -8.64
CA GLU A 51 4.40 -2.98 -7.59
C GLU A 51 3.99 -4.46 -7.54
N THR A 52 4.28 -5.23 -8.60
CA THR A 52 3.97 -6.66 -8.66
C THR A 52 4.67 -7.45 -7.55
N SER A 53 5.96 -7.17 -7.32
CA SER A 53 6.77 -7.80 -6.27
C SER A 53 6.44 -7.28 -4.86
N MET A 54 5.58 -6.27 -4.72
CA MET A 54 5.15 -5.70 -3.45
C MET A 54 3.79 -6.23 -2.97
N GLY A 55 3.18 -7.17 -3.70
CA GLY A 55 1.87 -7.73 -3.34
C GLY A 55 0.69 -7.00 -3.97
N SER A 56 0.87 -6.39 -5.15
CA SER A 56 -0.27 -5.81 -5.86
C SER A 56 -1.32 -6.87 -6.22
N ILE A 57 -2.60 -6.54 -6.01
CA ILE A 57 -3.72 -7.44 -6.29
C ILE A 57 -3.76 -7.83 -7.77
N MET A 58 -3.49 -6.90 -8.69
CA MET A 58 -3.50 -7.15 -10.13
C MET A 58 -2.16 -7.67 -10.67
N ALA A 59 -1.27 -8.17 -9.82
CA ALA A 59 -0.06 -8.86 -10.29
C ALA A 59 -0.44 -10.13 -11.08
N PRO A 60 0.19 -10.42 -12.23
CA PRO A 60 -0.16 -11.57 -13.08
C PRO A 60 0.12 -12.95 -12.43
N LEU A 61 0.99 -12.98 -11.42
CA LEU A 61 1.35 -14.18 -10.68
C LEU A 61 1.00 -13.96 -9.22
N VAL A 62 0.10 -14.78 -8.69
CA VAL A 62 -0.18 -14.83 -7.26
C VAL A 62 1.07 -15.41 -6.58
N GLN A 63 1.79 -14.60 -5.80
CA GLN A 63 2.91 -15.10 -5.00
C GLN A 63 2.40 -15.44 -3.59
N ALA A 64 2.63 -16.67 -3.16
CA ALA A 64 2.22 -17.20 -1.85
C ALA A 64 2.90 -16.52 -0.63
N ALA A 65 3.77 -15.53 -0.84
CA ALA A 65 4.63 -14.96 0.20
C ALA A 65 4.21 -13.56 0.69
N PHE A 66 3.11 -13.00 0.19
CA PHE A 66 2.76 -11.61 0.46
C PHE A 66 1.95 -11.42 1.75
N HIS A 67 2.61 -10.95 2.81
CA HIS A 67 1.94 -10.49 4.04
C HIS A 67 1.20 -9.14 3.87
N ARG A 68 1.25 -8.55 2.67
CA ARG A 68 0.68 -7.25 2.31
C ARG A 68 0.05 -7.35 0.94
N TYR A 69 -1.16 -6.82 0.84
CA TYR A 69 -1.89 -6.71 -0.41
C TYR A 69 -2.39 -5.28 -0.60
N HIS A 70 -2.28 -4.75 -1.81
CA HIS A 70 -2.77 -3.42 -2.14
C HIS A 70 -3.19 -3.33 -3.62
N TRP A 71 -4.00 -2.33 -3.94
CA TRP A 71 -4.28 -1.97 -5.33
C TRP A 71 -3.19 -1.03 -5.84
N SER A 72 -2.62 -1.29 -7.01
CA SER A 72 -1.55 -0.47 -7.58
C SER A 72 -2.03 0.92 -8.00
N ARG A 73 -1.08 1.80 -8.30
CA ARG A 73 -1.38 3.08 -8.95
C ARG A 73 -2.05 2.91 -10.33
N CYS A 74 -1.76 1.83 -11.06
CA CYS A 74 -2.37 1.55 -12.37
C CYS A 74 -3.82 1.07 -12.20
N SER A 75 -4.07 0.12 -11.30
CA SER A 75 -5.42 -0.37 -11.01
C SER A 75 -6.36 0.76 -10.60
N LYS A 76 -5.88 1.71 -9.78
CA LYS A 76 -6.64 2.91 -9.41
C LYS A 76 -6.97 3.80 -10.60
N GLN A 77 -6.02 4.01 -11.51
CA GLN A 77 -6.23 4.84 -12.70
C GLN A 77 -7.24 4.20 -13.65
N GLU A 78 -7.14 2.89 -13.84
CA GLU A 78 -8.06 2.11 -14.68
C GLU A 78 -9.48 2.08 -14.10
N LEU A 79 -9.62 1.85 -12.80
CA LEU A 79 -10.93 1.95 -12.14
C LEU A 79 -11.56 3.32 -12.34
N ASN A 80 -10.81 4.40 -12.10
CA ASN A 80 -11.31 5.76 -12.29
C ASN A 80 -11.70 6.05 -13.75
N ARG A 81 -11.11 5.35 -14.72
CA ARG A 81 -11.46 5.49 -16.14
C ARG A 81 -12.85 4.92 -16.44
N TYR A 82 -13.22 3.80 -15.82
CA TYR A 82 -14.44 3.06 -16.14
C TYR A 82 -15.56 3.19 -15.12
N ILE A 83 -15.28 3.55 -13.86
CA ILE A 83 -16.27 3.55 -12.77
C ILE A 83 -17.50 4.42 -13.08
N HIS A 84 -17.30 5.53 -13.79
CA HIS A 84 -18.38 6.43 -14.18
C HIS A 84 -19.29 5.88 -15.30
N SER A 85 -18.89 4.78 -15.96
CA SER A 85 -19.68 4.14 -17.02
C SER A 85 -20.55 2.98 -16.51
N TYR A 86 -20.47 2.64 -15.23
CA TYR A 86 -21.16 1.49 -14.63
C TYR A 86 -22.45 1.92 -13.93
N ASP A 87 -23.51 2.13 -14.70
CA ASP A 87 -24.80 2.61 -14.19
C ASP A 87 -25.44 1.65 -13.16
N CYS A 88 -25.19 0.34 -13.27
CA CYS A 88 -25.73 -0.67 -12.36
C CYS A 88 -25.11 -0.67 -10.94
N LEU A 89 -24.13 0.21 -10.69
CA LEU A 89 -23.49 0.37 -9.38
C LEU A 89 -23.93 1.66 -8.69
N LEU A 90 -24.89 2.41 -9.27
CA LEU A 90 -25.30 3.72 -8.78
C LEU A 90 -26.45 3.67 -7.78
N ASP A 91 -27.26 2.62 -7.81
CA ASP A 91 -28.37 2.42 -6.88
C ASP A 91 -27.93 1.69 -5.61
N ASP A 92 -28.60 2.03 -4.50
CA ASP A 92 -28.47 1.27 -3.27
C ASP A 92 -29.12 -0.10 -3.45
N PRO A 93 -28.52 -1.18 -2.90
CA PRO A 93 -29.09 -2.51 -3.02
C PRO A 93 -30.52 -2.55 -2.44
N PHE A 94 -31.46 -3.12 -3.20
CA PHE A 94 -32.87 -3.18 -2.83
C PHE A 94 -33.13 -3.78 -1.44
N GLU A 95 -32.33 -4.77 -1.04
CA GLU A 95 -32.34 -5.31 0.31
C GLU A 95 -31.52 -4.44 1.25
N HIS A 96 -32.19 -3.82 2.22
CA HIS A 96 -31.56 -2.97 3.21
C HIS A 96 -31.11 -3.76 4.46
N GLN A 97 -31.50 -5.04 4.57
CA GLN A 97 -31.13 -5.93 5.67
C GLN A 97 -30.08 -6.93 5.21
N TRP A 98 -28.88 -6.43 4.93
CA TRP A 98 -27.74 -7.31 4.68
C TRP A 98 -27.41 -8.10 5.94
N PRO A 99 -27.01 -9.38 5.83
CA PRO A 99 -26.48 -10.13 6.95
C PRO A 99 -25.37 -9.34 7.61
N THR A 100 -25.31 -9.35 8.94
CA THR A 100 -24.17 -8.79 9.66
C THR A 100 -22.90 -9.43 9.13
N LEU A 101 -21.92 -8.60 8.76
CA LEU A 101 -20.64 -9.09 8.27
C LEU A 101 -20.09 -10.13 9.26
N PRO A 102 -19.61 -11.28 8.76
CA PRO A 102 -19.04 -12.30 9.62
C PRO A 102 -17.85 -11.73 10.38
N GLU A 103 -17.61 -12.26 11.57
CA GLU A 103 -16.40 -11.96 12.32
C GLU A 103 -15.15 -12.30 11.49
N LEU A 104 -14.06 -11.61 11.78
CA LEU A 104 -12.82 -11.74 11.02
C LEU A 104 -12.34 -13.22 11.01
N PRO A 105 -11.87 -13.75 9.87
CA PRO A 105 -11.67 -15.20 9.71
C PRO A 105 -10.82 -15.85 10.80
N GLY A 106 -9.75 -15.20 11.25
CA GLY A 106 -8.89 -15.77 12.28
C GLY A 106 -9.49 -15.87 13.69
N ILE A 107 -10.68 -15.32 13.93
CA ILE A 107 -11.47 -15.60 15.15
C ILE A 107 -11.99 -17.04 15.12
N ASN A 108 -12.45 -17.50 13.95
CA ASN A 108 -13.08 -18.80 13.76
C ASN A 108 -12.12 -19.87 13.23
N TYR A 109 -11.00 -19.46 12.65
CA TYR A 109 -10.02 -20.37 12.06
C TYR A 109 -8.63 -20.11 12.66
N SER A 110 -8.14 -21.04 13.48
CA SER A 110 -6.78 -21.03 14.00
C SER A 110 -5.74 -21.12 12.89
N MET A 111 -4.48 -20.73 13.15
CA MET A 111 -3.42 -20.83 12.14
C MET A 111 -3.26 -22.27 11.59
N ASP A 112 -3.45 -23.30 12.43
CA ASP A 112 -3.37 -24.70 12.02
C ASP A 112 -4.52 -25.10 11.10
N GLU A 113 -5.72 -24.55 11.32
CA GLU A 113 -6.86 -24.76 10.44
C GLU A 113 -6.64 -24.04 9.11
N GLN A 114 -6.11 -22.81 9.13
CA GLN A 114 -5.75 -22.10 7.91
C GLN A 114 -4.70 -22.86 7.09
N CYS A 115 -3.65 -23.41 7.73
CA CYS A 115 -2.70 -24.31 7.07
C CYS A 115 -3.37 -25.54 6.44
N ARG A 116 -4.34 -26.13 7.14
CA ARG A 116 -5.05 -27.32 6.65
C ARG A 116 -5.94 -26.98 5.45
N PHE A 117 -6.55 -25.79 5.44
CA PHE A 117 -7.37 -25.33 4.31
C PHE A 117 -6.52 -25.03 3.07
N ASP A 118 -5.36 -24.40 3.23
CA ASP A 118 -4.51 -24.02 2.10
C ASP A 118 -3.67 -25.20 1.55
N PHE A 119 -3.25 -26.15 2.40
CA PHE A 119 -2.31 -27.20 1.99
C PHE A 119 -2.85 -28.63 2.14
N GLY A 120 -4.00 -28.80 2.80
CA GLY A 120 -4.66 -30.08 2.99
C GLY A 120 -4.37 -30.77 4.32
N VAL A 121 -4.90 -31.99 4.46
CA VAL A 121 -4.82 -32.78 5.69
C VAL A 121 -3.37 -33.20 6.00
N GLY A 122 -2.91 -32.94 7.22
CA GLY A 122 -1.55 -33.26 7.68
C GLY A 122 -0.61 -32.07 7.78
N TYR A 123 -0.97 -30.93 7.19
CA TYR A 123 -0.24 -29.68 7.31
C TYR A 123 -0.66 -28.91 8.57
N LYS A 124 0.33 -28.34 9.27
CA LYS A 124 0.18 -27.53 10.49
C LYS A 124 1.19 -26.40 10.49
N THR A 125 0.99 -25.42 11.36
CA THR A 125 1.97 -24.36 11.56
C THR A 125 3.31 -24.90 12.07
N CYS A 126 4.38 -24.35 11.51
CA CYS A 126 5.75 -24.59 11.92
C CYS A 126 6.11 -23.62 13.04
N THR A 127 6.33 -24.16 14.24
CA THR A 127 6.74 -23.39 15.43
C THR A 127 8.26 -23.24 15.54
N ALA A 128 9.05 -24.00 14.77
CA ALA A 128 10.51 -24.05 14.85
C ALA A 128 11.21 -22.80 14.27
N VAL A 129 10.53 -21.99 13.46
CA VAL A 129 11.10 -20.83 12.74
C VAL A 129 10.76 -19.49 13.42
N ARG A 130 10.27 -19.48 14.67
CA ARG A 130 9.70 -18.25 15.27
C ARG A 130 10.50 -17.63 16.41
N PRO A 131 11.20 -16.50 16.18
CA PRO A 131 11.45 -15.50 17.21
C PRO A 131 10.11 -14.90 17.67
N ALA A 132 10.00 -14.56 18.97
CA ALA A 132 8.83 -13.90 19.53
C ALA A 132 8.64 -12.51 18.89
N GLY A 133 7.73 -12.37 17.92
CA GLY A 133 7.38 -11.08 17.29
C GLY A 133 6.98 -11.15 15.80
N GLU A 134 7.31 -12.22 15.08
CA GLU A 134 7.12 -12.31 13.62
C GLU A 134 6.07 -13.36 13.19
N ALA A 135 5.15 -13.71 14.08
CA ALA A 135 4.23 -14.81 13.84
C ALA A 135 3.11 -14.50 12.82
N CYS A 136 2.88 -13.23 12.48
CA CYS A 136 1.81 -12.83 11.54
C CYS A 136 2.30 -12.61 10.10
N GLY A 137 3.62 -12.51 9.87
CA GLY A 137 4.20 -12.21 8.55
C GLY A 137 4.53 -13.44 7.70
N ALA A 138 4.52 -14.63 8.29
CA ALA A 138 4.86 -15.89 7.62
C ALA A 138 4.22 -17.08 8.34
N VAL A 139 3.48 -17.90 7.60
CA VAL A 139 3.11 -19.25 8.04
C VAL A 139 4.11 -20.22 7.45
N GLY A 140 5.08 -20.67 8.24
CA GLY A 140 5.83 -21.86 7.87
C GLY A 140 4.93 -23.07 8.06
N VAL A 141 4.89 -23.99 7.10
CA VAL A 141 4.11 -25.23 7.23
C VAL A 141 5.06 -26.42 7.29
N GLY A 142 4.79 -27.34 8.23
CA GLY A 142 5.63 -28.53 8.46
C GLY A 142 4.88 -29.83 8.20
N GLY A 143 5.17 -30.46 7.06
CA GLY A 143 4.83 -31.85 6.73
C GLY A 143 5.94 -32.41 5.85
N PHE A 144 6.39 -33.65 6.10
CA PHE A 144 7.48 -34.36 5.39
C PHE A 144 8.42 -33.46 4.55
N SER A 145 9.47 -32.94 5.21
CA SER A 145 10.67 -32.34 4.61
C SER A 145 10.55 -31.07 3.74
N LEU A 146 9.39 -30.42 3.59
CA LEU A 146 9.31 -29.10 2.94
C LEU A 146 8.71 -28.02 3.84
N LEU A 147 9.43 -26.91 4.01
CA LEU A 147 8.91 -25.66 4.56
C LEU A 147 8.25 -24.87 3.43
N VAL A 148 6.93 -24.74 3.46
CA VAL A 148 6.19 -23.84 2.56
C VAL A 148 5.76 -22.61 3.37
N LEU A 149 5.98 -21.43 2.80
CA LEU A 149 5.53 -20.15 3.36
C LEU A 149 4.20 -19.78 2.69
N SER A 150 3.08 -19.80 3.44
CA SER A 150 1.84 -19.13 2.99
C SER A 150 1.71 -17.75 3.59
N ALA A 151 1.01 -16.91 2.84
CA ALA A 151 0.76 -15.53 3.11
C ALA A 151 -0.40 -15.32 4.08
N GLY A 152 -0.21 -14.33 4.96
CA GLY A 152 -1.28 -13.49 5.50
C GLY A 152 -2.46 -14.24 6.12
N VAL A 153 -2.24 -14.81 7.30
CA VAL A 153 -3.36 -15.12 8.19
C VAL A 153 -3.93 -13.81 8.71
N GLU A 154 -5.12 -13.44 8.24
CA GLU A 154 -5.94 -12.49 8.96
C GLU A 154 -6.37 -13.16 10.27
N LEU A 155 -5.68 -12.76 11.35
CA LEU A 155 -6.14 -12.74 12.73
C LEU A 155 -6.24 -14.06 13.50
N ALA A 156 -5.34 -15.03 13.31
CA ALA A 156 -5.35 -16.17 14.22
C ALA A 156 -4.84 -15.79 15.63
N PRO A 157 -5.34 -16.46 16.69
CA PRO A 157 -4.82 -16.28 18.04
C PRO A 157 -3.37 -16.76 18.13
N LEU A 158 -2.49 -15.88 18.57
CA LEU A 158 -1.10 -16.22 18.88
C LEU A 158 -0.93 -16.49 20.38
N SER A 159 -0.01 -17.37 20.72
CA SER A 159 0.61 -17.40 22.06
C SER A 159 1.75 -16.37 22.06
N PRO A 160 1.77 -15.39 22.97
CA PRO A 160 1.02 -15.31 24.24
C PRO A 160 -0.46 -14.86 24.10
N PRO A 161 -1.36 -15.29 25.01
CA PRO A 161 -2.83 -15.33 24.87
C PRO A 161 -3.57 -14.00 24.64
N PHE A 162 -2.84 -12.89 24.53
CA PHE A 162 -3.33 -11.53 24.40
C PHE A 162 -2.92 -10.85 23.09
N GLN A 163 -2.63 -11.61 22.01
CA GLN A 163 -2.30 -11.02 20.70
C GLN A 163 -3.11 -11.59 19.53
N TRP A 164 -3.41 -10.75 18.54
CA TRP A 164 -4.05 -11.05 17.25
C TRP A 164 -3.13 -10.71 16.07
N CYS A 165 -3.33 -11.32 14.90
CA CYS A 165 -2.62 -10.98 13.66
C CYS A 165 -3.36 -10.01 12.74
N PHE A 166 -3.05 -8.72 12.76
CA PHE A 166 -3.68 -7.75 11.87
C PHE A 166 -2.73 -7.26 10.77
N LYS A 167 -3.08 -7.48 9.49
CA LYS A 167 -2.27 -7.14 8.30
C LYS A 167 -0.79 -7.52 8.43
N GLY A 168 -0.53 -8.76 8.83
CA GLY A 168 0.83 -9.27 8.96
C GLY A 168 1.56 -8.88 10.25
N HIS A 169 0.91 -8.21 11.20
CA HIS A 169 1.51 -7.75 12.45
C HIS A 169 0.79 -8.28 13.70
N CYS A 170 1.54 -8.60 14.76
CA CYS A 170 0.97 -8.95 16.06
C CYS A 170 0.45 -7.68 16.76
N ILE A 171 -0.83 -7.64 17.13
CA ILE A 171 -1.47 -6.56 17.90
C ILE A 171 -2.00 -7.11 19.22
N TRP A 172 -2.07 -6.31 20.28
CA TRP A 172 -2.60 -6.76 21.58
C TRP A 172 -4.14 -6.77 21.60
N LYS A 173 -4.73 -7.70 22.36
CA LYS A 173 -6.18 -7.79 22.61
C LYS A 173 -6.62 -6.61 23.49
N THR A 174 -7.28 -5.62 22.92
CA THR A 174 -8.04 -4.60 23.65
C THR A 174 -9.48 -5.07 23.86
N SER A 175 -10.15 -4.57 24.91
CA SER A 175 -11.56 -4.89 25.21
C SER A 175 -12.55 -4.31 24.19
N GLU A 176 -12.10 -3.34 23.39
CA GLU A 176 -12.79 -2.83 22.21
C GLU A 176 -12.18 -3.52 20.98
N GLN A 177 -13.02 -3.99 20.06
CA GLN A 177 -12.64 -4.67 18.81
C GLN A 177 -11.41 -4.00 18.16
N PRO A 178 -10.47 -4.79 17.59
CA PRO A 178 -9.25 -4.25 17.01
C PRO A 178 -9.57 -3.57 15.67
N TYR A 179 -10.02 -2.32 15.72
CA TYR A 179 -10.18 -1.52 14.52
C TYR A 179 -8.82 -0.97 14.09
N SER A 180 -8.46 -1.22 12.84
CA SER A 180 -7.33 -0.50 12.23
C SER A 180 -7.62 0.99 12.23
N GLN A 181 -6.69 1.77 12.76
CA GLN A 181 -6.78 3.22 12.69
C GLN A 181 -6.00 3.69 11.47
N ASP A 182 -6.71 3.94 10.37
CA ASP A 182 -6.13 4.56 9.19
C ASP A 182 -5.49 5.90 9.55
N GLY A 183 -4.28 6.11 9.06
CA GLY A 183 -3.59 7.38 9.25
C GLY A 183 -4.31 8.47 8.46
N SER A 184 -4.54 9.60 9.10
CA SER A 184 -4.98 10.82 8.41
C SER A 184 -3.99 11.96 8.62
N TRP A 185 -3.98 12.86 7.65
CA TRP A 185 -3.12 14.04 7.66
C TRP A 185 -3.65 15.07 8.65
N SER A 186 -2.76 15.75 9.37
CA SER A 186 -3.11 17.03 9.97
C SER A 186 -3.35 18.10 8.90
N SER A 187 -3.98 19.19 9.33
CA SER A 187 -4.09 20.39 8.54
C SER A 187 -2.70 20.89 8.13
N TRP A 188 -2.61 21.38 6.89
CA TRP A 188 -1.38 22.00 6.41
C TRP A 188 -0.96 23.17 7.30
N SER A 189 0.35 23.27 7.56
CA SER A 189 0.93 24.47 8.13
C SER A 189 0.77 25.66 7.18
N LYS A 190 0.94 26.87 7.73
CA LYS A 190 1.04 28.06 6.88
C LYS A 190 2.30 27.95 6.02
N PHE A 191 2.25 28.49 4.81
CA PHE A 191 3.46 28.62 4.00
C PHE A 191 4.52 29.41 4.77
N GLY A 192 5.74 28.88 4.78
CA GLY A 192 6.90 29.60 5.29
C GLY A 192 7.24 30.80 4.41
N SER A 193 8.25 31.55 4.86
CA SER A 193 8.79 32.68 4.09
C SER A 193 9.30 32.22 2.73
N CYS A 194 9.18 33.09 1.71
CA CYS A 194 9.75 32.81 0.41
C CYS A 194 11.28 32.70 0.52
N SER A 195 11.88 31.70 -0.13
CA SER A 195 13.34 31.53 -0.12
C SER A 195 14.10 32.70 -0.76
N ARG A 196 13.41 33.53 -1.54
CA ARG A 196 13.97 34.67 -2.27
C ARG A 196 13.00 35.85 -2.25
N THR A 197 13.52 37.06 -2.37
CA THR A 197 12.73 38.29 -2.46
C THR A 197 12.39 38.70 -3.89
N CYS A 198 13.09 38.15 -4.89
CA CYS A 198 12.88 38.39 -6.32
C CYS A 198 13.50 37.26 -7.17
N GLY A 199 13.17 37.24 -8.45
CA GLY A 199 13.70 36.37 -9.50
C GLY A 199 13.30 34.90 -9.37
N GLY A 200 12.15 34.65 -8.74
CA GLY A 200 11.59 33.31 -8.51
C GLY A 200 12.23 32.60 -7.32
N GLY A 201 11.50 32.53 -6.21
CA GLY A 201 11.78 31.71 -5.04
C GLY A 201 10.76 30.60 -4.84
N ALA A 202 10.98 29.78 -3.83
CA ALA A 202 10.05 28.73 -3.40
C ALA A 202 9.70 28.94 -1.93
N ARG A 203 8.43 28.79 -1.58
CA ARG A 203 7.95 28.68 -0.21
C ARG A 203 7.35 27.30 -0.01
N SER A 204 7.52 26.74 1.18
CA SER A 204 7.01 25.41 1.52
C SER A 204 6.04 25.45 2.68
N ARG A 205 5.09 24.52 2.67
CA ARG A 205 4.29 24.15 3.85
C ARG A 205 4.39 22.65 4.09
N SER A 206 4.05 22.22 5.30
CA SER A 206 4.18 20.85 5.76
C SER A 206 2.94 20.39 6.52
N ARG A 207 2.72 19.10 6.57
CA ARG A 207 1.69 18.45 7.40
C ARG A 207 2.24 17.17 8.00
N SER A 208 1.72 16.76 9.15
CA SER A 208 2.10 15.56 9.89
C SER A 208 1.04 14.46 9.79
N ARG A 209 1.44 13.23 10.11
CA ARG A 209 0.57 12.04 10.13
C ARG A 209 0.15 11.73 11.57
N ASP A 210 -0.48 12.69 12.21
CA ASP A 210 -0.80 12.69 13.64
C ASP A 210 -2.29 12.91 13.94
N ASN A 211 -3.16 12.89 12.92
CA ASN A 211 -4.59 13.16 13.11
C ASN A 211 -5.53 12.21 12.35
N PRO A 212 -5.66 10.93 12.77
CA PRO A 212 -4.82 10.25 13.75
C PRO A 212 -3.58 9.62 13.10
N PRO A 213 -2.55 9.24 13.88
CA PRO A 213 -1.45 8.43 13.35
C PRO A 213 -1.95 7.04 12.93
N PRO A 214 -1.37 6.43 11.88
CA PRO A 214 -1.71 5.08 11.51
C PRO A 214 -1.32 4.11 12.63
N ALA A 215 -2.28 3.36 13.14
CA ALA A 215 -2.06 2.36 14.19
C ALA A 215 -2.71 1.04 13.81
N TYR A 216 -2.22 -0.05 14.40
CA TYR A 216 -2.80 -1.39 14.25
C TYR A 216 -3.01 -1.78 12.77
N GLY A 217 -1.99 -1.58 11.93
CA GLY A 217 -2.06 -1.86 10.48
C GLY A 217 -2.92 -0.90 9.66
N GLY A 218 -3.38 0.23 10.19
CA GLY A 218 -4.05 1.26 9.41
C GLY A 218 -3.25 1.73 8.19
N ARG A 219 -3.95 2.14 7.13
CA ARG A 219 -3.33 2.65 5.89
C ARG A 219 -2.47 3.87 6.21
N GLN A 220 -1.29 3.94 5.59
CA GLN A 220 -0.49 5.16 5.64
C GLN A 220 -1.21 6.27 4.86
N CYS A 221 -1.07 7.51 5.33
CA CYS A 221 -1.70 8.67 4.70
C CYS A 221 -1.18 8.84 3.25
N PRO A 222 -2.03 8.74 2.22
CA PRO A 222 -1.61 8.91 0.84
C PRO A 222 -1.32 10.38 0.52
N GLY A 223 -0.26 10.65 -0.25
CA GLY A 223 0.13 11.99 -0.70
C GLY A 223 1.40 12.54 -0.04
N ALA A 224 1.76 13.78 -0.38
CA ALA A 224 3.01 14.38 0.07
C ALA A 224 2.93 15.00 1.48
N THR A 225 4.03 14.91 2.22
CA THR A 225 4.24 15.58 3.53
C THR A 225 4.54 17.07 3.37
N TYR A 226 5.10 17.45 2.21
CA TYR A 226 5.52 18.82 1.90
C TYR A 226 4.85 19.29 0.60
N GLU A 227 4.57 20.58 0.54
CA GLU A 227 4.08 21.24 -0.65
C GLU A 227 4.90 22.51 -0.90
N TYR A 228 5.28 22.72 -2.16
CA TYR A 228 6.10 23.83 -2.59
C TYR A 228 5.33 24.71 -3.56
N GLN A 229 5.48 26.03 -3.43
CA GLN A 229 4.89 27.00 -4.32
C GLN A 229 5.95 28.03 -4.73
N VAL A 230 5.94 28.42 -6.00
CA VAL A 230 6.75 29.52 -6.49
C VAL A 230 6.24 30.84 -5.90
N CYS A 231 7.16 31.71 -5.49
CA CYS A 231 6.87 33.02 -4.94
C CYS A 231 7.88 34.04 -5.46
N ASN A 232 7.53 35.33 -5.39
CA ASN A 232 8.41 36.44 -5.79
C ASN A 232 9.03 36.26 -7.18
N ALA A 233 8.17 36.01 -8.17
CA ALA A 233 8.56 35.76 -9.56
C ALA A 233 9.04 37.01 -10.31
N GLU A 234 8.80 38.21 -9.75
CA GLU A 234 9.26 39.48 -10.29
C GLU A 234 10.78 39.51 -10.46
N GLU A 235 11.27 40.08 -11.56
CA GLU A 235 12.70 40.17 -11.83
C GLU A 235 13.44 40.95 -10.72
N CYS A 236 14.68 40.52 -10.43
CA CYS A 236 15.51 41.23 -9.46
C CYS A 236 16.06 42.54 -10.06
N PRO A 237 16.09 43.63 -9.29
CA PRO A 237 16.76 44.85 -9.72
C PRO A 237 18.27 44.62 -9.84
N GLY A 238 18.83 44.90 -11.02
CA GLY A 238 20.27 44.80 -11.30
C GLY A 238 20.62 43.88 -12.47
N PRO A 239 21.92 43.67 -12.76
CA PRO A 239 22.35 42.74 -13.80
C PRO A 239 21.90 41.31 -13.44
N TYR A 240 21.50 40.55 -14.46
CA TYR A 240 21.14 39.14 -14.29
C TYR A 240 22.30 38.39 -13.62
N GLN A 241 22.02 37.77 -12.48
CA GLN A 241 22.98 36.93 -11.78
C GLN A 241 22.38 35.53 -11.60
N ASP A 242 23.12 34.52 -12.07
CA ASP A 242 22.77 33.14 -11.82
C ASP A 242 23.01 32.80 -10.33
N PHE A 243 21.92 32.50 -9.64
CA PHE A 243 21.93 32.18 -8.22
C PHE A 243 22.66 30.87 -7.91
N ARG A 244 22.62 29.89 -8.81
CA ARG A 244 23.38 28.65 -8.63
C ARG A 244 24.87 28.94 -8.73
N ALA A 245 25.30 29.78 -9.67
CA ALA A 245 26.69 30.23 -9.76
C ALA A 245 27.17 30.96 -8.50
N GLN A 246 26.33 31.82 -7.89
CA GLN A 246 26.65 32.47 -6.62
C GLN A 246 26.78 31.48 -5.44
N GLN A 247 25.92 30.47 -5.36
CA GLN A 247 26.01 29.44 -4.32
C GLN A 247 27.27 28.59 -4.47
N CYS A 248 27.60 28.22 -5.71
CA CYS A 248 28.83 27.50 -6.03
C CYS A 248 30.09 28.32 -5.69
N SER A 249 30.12 29.61 -6.06
CA SER A 249 31.29 30.46 -5.80
C SER A 249 31.58 30.66 -4.32
N LYS A 250 30.55 30.68 -3.46
CA LYS A 250 30.72 30.67 -1.99
C LYS A 250 31.41 29.41 -1.46
N ARG A 251 31.34 28.30 -2.20
CA ARG A 251 31.97 27.03 -1.82
C ARG A 251 33.42 26.91 -2.29
N ASN A 252 33.87 27.77 -3.21
CA ASN A 252 35.26 27.83 -3.70
C ASN A 252 36.28 28.12 -2.59
N SER A 253 35.85 28.83 -1.53
CA SER A 253 36.72 29.15 -0.39
C SER A 253 36.86 28.01 0.62
N TYR A 254 35.98 27.02 0.60
CA TYR A 254 35.89 25.97 1.63
C TYR A 254 36.56 24.65 1.25
N TYR A 255 36.91 24.42 -0.02
CA TYR A 255 37.44 23.14 -0.48
C TYR A 255 38.80 23.32 -1.17
N THR A 256 39.86 22.96 -0.45
CA THR A 256 41.22 22.80 -0.98
C THR A 256 41.57 21.33 -1.02
N HIS A 257 41.84 20.81 -2.22
CA HIS A 257 42.29 19.44 -2.44
C HIS A 257 43.69 19.49 -3.04
N GLN A 258 44.65 18.78 -2.43
CA GLN A 258 46.07 18.77 -2.87
C GLN A 258 46.67 20.18 -3.06
N ASN A 259 46.50 21.07 -2.08
CA ASN A 259 46.99 22.46 -2.11
C ASN A 259 46.52 23.32 -3.31
N SER A 260 45.48 22.89 -4.04
CA SER A 260 44.86 23.68 -5.12
C SER A 260 43.44 24.09 -4.72
N LYS A 261 43.08 25.35 -5.02
CA LYS A 261 41.71 25.86 -4.85
C LYS A 261 40.89 25.41 -6.05
N HIS A 262 39.71 24.86 -5.80
CA HIS A 262 38.81 24.38 -6.84
C HIS A 262 37.66 25.37 -7.05
N ALA A 263 37.27 25.55 -8.31
CA ALA A 263 36.12 26.35 -8.69
C ALA A 263 34.91 25.43 -8.90
N TRP A 264 33.85 25.63 -8.12
CA TRP A 264 32.58 24.96 -8.27
C TRP A 264 31.80 25.61 -9.40
N LEU A 265 31.35 24.79 -10.35
CA LEU A 265 30.56 25.21 -11.49
C LEU A 265 29.05 24.93 -11.25
N PRO A 266 28.14 25.70 -11.86
CA PRO A 266 26.71 25.68 -11.57
C PRO A 266 25.91 24.67 -12.42
N TYR A 267 26.17 23.38 -12.25
CA TYR A 267 25.36 22.29 -12.82
C TYR A 267 24.40 21.71 -11.79
#